data_AF-A0A3L5TU53-F1
#
_entry.id   AF-A0A3L5TU53-F1
#
_cell.length_a   1.000
_cell.length_b   1.000
_cell.length_c   1.000
_cell.angle_alpha   90.00
_cell.angle_beta   90.00
_cell.angle_gamma   90.00
#
_symmetry.space_group_name_H-M   'P 1'
#
loop_
_entity.id
_entity.type
_entity.pdbx_description
1 polymer ?
#
loop_
_entity_poly.entity_id
_entity_poly.type
_entity_poly.pdbx_seq_one_letter_code
_entity_poly.pdbx_strand_id
1 'polypeptide(L)'
;LKKLIRFVKYWQNESIQNSPSSFALELLVIRLWRHDGSPLHFKLTNALKKLMETIAVPNNIRVEFVGEFYDREFQQRYAAPYIIDPVNPYSNEAAKCRWNEISQAANTFLQKPWMISAISKFV
;
A
#
# COMPACT_ATOMS: atom_id res chain seq x y z
N LEU A 1 -5.60 -9.29 7.54
CA LEU A 1 -4.88 -9.29 6.25
C LEU A 1 -5.75 -9.59 5.03
N LYS A 2 -6.20 -10.83 4.78
CA LYS A 2 -6.94 -11.20 3.54
C LYS A 2 -8.13 -10.30 3.18
N LYS A 3 -8.90 -9.82 4.18
CA LYS A 3 -9.99 -8.87 3.97
C LYS A 3 -9.50 -7.52 3.41
N LEU A 4 -8.35 -7.01 3.89
CA LEU A 4 -7.76 -5.76 3.41
C LEU A 4 -7.21 -5.91 1.99
N ILE A 5 -6.61 -7.07 1.67
CA ILE A 5 -6.19 -7.40 0.30
C ILE A 5 -7.41 -7.42 -0.64
N ARG A 6 -8.50 -8.13 -0.28
CA ARG A 6 -9.73 -8.12 -1.09
C ARG A 6 -10.29 -6.72 -1.27
N PHE A 7 -10.28 -5.92 -0.20
CA PHE A 7 -10.69 -4.53 -0.25
C PHE A 7 -9.85 -3.73 -1.25
N VAL A 8 -8.52 -3.81 -1.22
CA VAL A 8 -7.68 -2.97 -2.09
C VAL A 8 -7.88 -3.29 -3.56
N LYS A 9 -8.05 -4.58 -3.89
CA LYS A 9 -8.35 -5.02 -5.26
C LYS A 9 -9.68 -4.46 -5.74
N TYR A 10 -10.72 -4.57 -4.92
CA TYR A 10 -12.04 -4.05 -5.23
C TYR A 10 -12.00 -2.52 -5.37
N TRP A 11 -11.46 -1.82 -4.37
CA TRP A 11 -11.35 -0.37 -4.37
C TRP A 11 -10.61 0.16 -5.60
N GLN A 12 -9.49 -0.46 -5.97
CA GLN A 12 -8.71 -0.06 -7.11
C GLN A 12 -9.47 -0.25 -8.43
N ASN A 13 -10.16 -1.38 -8.61
CA ASN A 13 -10.97 -1.63 -9.80
C ASN A 13 -12.14 -0.64 -9.93
N GLU A 14 -12.78 -0.28 -8.82
CA GLU A 14 -13.91 0.65 -8.83
C GLU A 14 -13.48 2.12 -8.98
N SER A 15 -12.30 2.48 -8.46
CA SER A 15 -11.85 3.87 -8.40
C SER A 15 -10.99 4.28 -9.61
N ILE A 16 -10.44 3.30 -10.34
CA ILE A 16 -9.47 3.53 -11.42
C ILE A 16 -9.87 2.69 -12.63
N GLN A 17 -10.35 3.36 -13.68
CA GLN A 17 -10.76 2.70 -14.92
C GLN A 17 -9.57 2.00 -15.58
N ASN A 18 -9.77 0.76 -16.06
CA ASN A 18 -8.73 -0.08 -16.67
C ASN A 18 -7.49 -0.23 -15.76
N SER A 19 -7.70 -0.30 -14.44
CA SER A 19 -6.61 -0.32 -13.47
C SER A 19 -5.54 -1.37 -13.83
N PRO A 20 -4.24 -1.04 -13.69
CA PRO A 20 -3.19 -2.05 -13.74
C PRO A 20 -3.36 -3.04 -12.58
N SER A 21 -2.51 -4.08 -12.58
CA SER A 21 -2.47 -5.07 -11.51
C SER A 21 -2.47 -4.42 -10.12
N SER A 22 -3.27 -5.01 -9.21
CA SER A 22 -3.31 -4.62 -7.80
C SER A 22 -2.13 -5.13 -7.00
N PHE A 23 -1.28 -5.97 -7.61
CA PHE A 23 -0.21 -6.68 -6.93
C PHE A 23 0.71 -5.77 -6.10
N ALA A 24 1.11 -4.62 -6.64
CA ALA A 24 1.92 -3.65 -5.89
C ALA A 24 1.21 -3.17 -4.60
N LEU A 25 -0.09 -2.91 -4.65
CA LEU A 25 -0.88 -2.51 -3.49
C LEU A 25 -1.09 -3.69 -2.52
N GLU A 26 -1.22 -4.92 -3.02
CA GLU A 26 -1.26 -6.13 -2.19
C GLU A 26 0.04 -6.28 -1.38
N LEU A 27 1.20 -6.08 -2.00
CA LEU A 27 2.51 -6.10 -1.33
C LEU A 27 2.64 -5.00 -0.28
N LEU A 28 2.17 -3.78 -0.58
CA LEU A 28 2.13 -2.69 0.39
C LEU A 28 1.27 -3.04 1.61
N VAL A 29 0.10 -3.65 1.39
CA VAL A 29 -0.78 -4.12 2.47
C VAL A 29 -0.06 -5.16 3.35
N ILE A 30 0.66 -6.10 2.75
CA ILE A 30 1.45 -7.11 3.50
C ILE A 30 2.53 -6.41 4.32
N ARG A 31 3.25 -5.44 3.75
CA ARG A 31 4.31 -4.69 4.44
C ARG A 31 3.78 -3.91 5.65
N LEU A 32 2.66 -3.20 5.49
CA LEU A 32 2.01 -2.45 6.56
C LEU A 32 1.53 -3.39 7.69
N TRP A 33 0.94 -4.53 7.32
CA TRP A 33 0.50 -5.54 8.27
C TRP A 33 1.67 -6.16 9.07
N ARG A 34 2.82 -6.39 8.43
CA ARG A 34 4.03 -6.87 9.12
C ARG A 34 4.61 -5.82 10.06
N HIS A 35 4.62 -4.55 9.65
CA HIS A 35 5.14 -3.45 10.48
C HIS A 35 4.31 -3.23 11.75
N ASP A 36 2.99 -3.35 11.66
CA ASP A 36 2.09 -3.10 12.79
C ASP A 36 1.94 -4.31 13.74
N GLY A 37 2.96 -5.18 13.79
CA GLY A 37 3.13 -6.22 14.81
C GLY A 37 2.09 -7.34 14.79
N SER A 38 1.53 -7.67 13.61
CA SER A 38 0.47 -8.68 13.44
C SER A 38 0.61 -9.97 14.30
N PRO A 39 -0.49 -10.62 14.74
CA PRO A 39 -1.91 -10.24 14.60
C PRO A 39 -2.49 -9.51 15.81
N LEU A 40 -1.72 -9.32 16.89
CA LEU A 40 -2.21 -8.87 18.19
C LEU A 40 -2.82 -7.45 18.17
N HIS A 41 -2.40 -6.59 17.24
CA HIS A 41 -2.79 -5.17 17.21
C HIS A 41 -3.46 -4.71 15.90
N PHE A 42 -3.70 -5.62 14.95
CA PHE A 42 -4.17 -5.23 13.62
C PHE A 42 -5.68 -4.94 13.57
N LYS A 43 -6.07 -3.66 13.64
CA LYS A 43 -7.44 -3.20 13.39
C LYS A 43 -7.64 -2.87 11.91
N LEU A 44 -8.68 -3.45 11.31
CA LEU A 44 -8.96 -3.29 9.87
C LEU A 44 -9.14 -1.82 9.45
N THR A 45 -9.86 -1.02 10.24
CA THR A 45 -10.10 0.40 9.98
C THR A 45 -8.82 1.22 10.00
N ASN A 46 -7.95 0.98 10.99
CA ASN A 46 -6.68 1.68 11.12
C ASN A 46 -5.73 1.31 9.97
N ALA A 47 -5.69 0.03 9.62
CA ALA A 47 -4.89 -0.45 8.51
C ALA A 47 -5.37 0.09 7.15
N LEU A 48 -6.69 0.18 6.97
CA LEU A 48 -7.28 0.80 5.78
C LEU A 48 -6.93 2.29 5.70
N LYS A 49 -7.09 3.03 6.80
CA LYS A 49 -6.71 4.44 6.87
C LYS A 49 -5.22 4.64 6.54
N LYS A 50 -4.34 3.92 7.23
CA LYS A 50 -2.89 3.98 7.01
C LYS A 50 -2.50 3.64 5.58
N LEU A 51 -3.12 2.62 4.98
CA LEU A 51 -2.92 2.28 3.58
C LEU A 51 -3.28 3.47 2.67
N MET A 52 -4.47 4.05 2.86
CA MET A 52 -4.95 5.18 2.06
C MET A 52 -4.07 6.43 2.21
N GLU A 53 -3.66 6.75 3.43
CA GLU A 53 -2.71 7.86 3.69
C GLU A 53 -1.35 7.61 3.03
N THR A 54 -0.87 6.37 3.05
CA THR A 54 0.40 6.00 2.43
C THR A 54 0.36 6.14 0.92
N ILE A 55 -0.70 5.66 0.26
CA ILE A 55 -0.82 5.74 -1.21
C ILE A 55 -1.27 7.13 -1.69
N ALA A 56 -1.84 7.97 -0.81
CA ALA A 56 -2.08 9.38 -1.10
C ALA A 56 -0.77 10.16 -1.29
N VAL A 57 0.35 9.70 -0.70
CA VAL A 57 1.69 10.30 -0.85
C VAL A 57 2.70 9.25 -1.36
N PRO A 58 2.64 8.86 -2.65
CA PRO A 58 3.44 7.75 -3.18
C PRO A 58 4.94 7.88 -2.94
N ASN A 59 5.49 9.09 -2.94
CA ASN A 59 6.94 9.33 -2.74
C ASN A 59 7.48 8.84 -1.37
N ASN A 60 6.59 8.49 -0.42
CA ASN A 60 6.98 7.90 0.85
C ASN A 60 7.05 6.36 0.82
N ILE A 61 6.60 5.73 -0.27
CA ILE A 61 6.54 4.28 -0.41
C ILE A 61 7.93 3.72 -0.73
N ARG A 62 8.43 2.92 0.21
CA ARG A 62 9.67 2.15 0.10
C ARG A 62 9.42 0.77 0.68
N VAL A 63 9.20 -0.22 -0.18
CA VAL A 63 8.85 -1.58 0.24
C VAL A 63 9.83 -2.58 -0.31
N GLU A 64 10.42 -3.35 0.61
CA GLU A 64 11.35 -4.44 0.34
C GLU A 64 11.08 -5.56 1.33
N PHE A 65 11.39 -6.78 0.91
CA PHE A 65 11.26 -8.00 1.70
C PHE A 65 12.65 -8.60 2.03
N VAL A 66 13.64 -7.73 2.22
CA VAL A 66 15.06 -8.08 2.39
C VAL A 66 15.31 -8.85 3.67
N GLY A 67 16.24 -9.79 3.63
CA GLY A 67 16.58 -10.69 4.74
C GLY A 67 15.77 -11.99 4.76
N GLU A 68 14.68 -12.09 3.97
CA GLU A 68 13.94 -13.35 3.77
C GLU A 68 14.36 -14.08 2.50
N PHE A 69 14.77 -13.36 1.44
CA PHE A 69 15.06 -13.95 0.12
C PHE A 69 16.31 -13.41 -0.59
N TYR A 70 16.82 -12.22 -0.22
CA TYR A 70 17.94 -11.56 -0.91
C TYR A 70 18.84 -10.76 0.06
N ASP A 71 20.09 -10.55 -0.35
CA ASP A 71 21.09 -9.76 0.39
C ASP A 71 20.74 -8.27 0.49
N ARG A 72 21.23 -7.61 1.55
CA ARG A 72 20.97 -6.19 1.83
C ARG A 72 21.54 -5.21 0.79
N GLU A 73 22.43 -5.66 -0.08
CA GLU A 73 23.01 -4.81 -1.13
C GLU A 73 22.02 -4.44 -2.24
N PHE A 74 20.86 -5.11 -2.33
CA PHE A 74 19.84 -4.82 -3.34
C PHE A 74 18.95 -3.61 -3.01
N GLN A 75 19.04 -3.05 -1.80
CA GLN A 75 18.06 -2.10 -1.21
C GLN A 75 18.10 -0.65 -1.74
N GLN A 76 19.11 -0.25 -2.51
CA GLN A 76 19.32 1.18 -2.84
C GLN A 76 19.32 1.51 -4.33
N ARG A 77 18.75 0.63 -5.17
CA ARG A 77 18.78 0.82 -6.63
C ARG A 77 17.67 1.71 -7.19
N TYR A 78 16.57 1.92 -6.45
CA TYR A 78 15.37 2.57 -7.00
C TYR A 78 15.04 3.89 -6.28
N ALA A 79 14.70 4.92 -7.06
CA ALA A 79 14.05 6.11 -6.53
C ALA A 79 12.62 5.78 -6.07
N ALA A 80 12.14 6.47 -5.04
CA ALA A 80 10.75 6.30 -4.56
C ALA A 80 9.74 6.84 -5.59
N PRO A 81 8.52 6.28 -5.68
CA PRO A 81 8.06 5.05 -5.00
C PRO A 81 8.74 3.78 -5.54
N TYR A 82 9.05 2.85 -4.64
CA TYR A 82 9.44 1.51 -5.04
C TYR A 82 8.82 0.43 -4.16
N ILE A 83 8.43 -0.67 -4.80
CA ILE A 83 7.90 -1.87 -4.16
C ILE A 83 8.55 -3.05 -4.88
N ILE A 84 9.51 -3.71 -4.24
CA ILE A 84 10.27 -4.80 -4.84
C ILE A 84 9.50 -6.11 -4.70
N ASP A 85 9.41 -6.86 -5.80
CA ASP A 85 8.82 -8.19 -5.80
C ASP A 85 9.60 -9.12 -4.85
N PRO A 86 8.94 -9.76 -3.87
CA PRO A 86 9.59 -10.69 -2.95
C PRO A 86 10.24 -11.90 -3.62
N VAL A 87 9.87 -12.25 -4.86
CA VAL A 87 10.47 -13.39 -5.61
C VAL A 87 11.33 -12.96 -6.80
N ASN A 88 11.49 -11.64 -7.02
CA ASN A 88 12.39 -11.11 -8.05
C ASN A 88 12.92 -9.72 -7.66
N PRO A 89 14.17 -9.58 -7.20
CA PRO A 89 14.71 -8.33 -6.66
C PRO A 89 14.96 -7.27 -7.75
N TYR A 90 14.83 -7.65 -9.03
CA TYR A 90 14.96 -6.75 -10.18
C TYR A 90 13.60 -6.21 -10.66
N SER A 91 12.49 -6.69 -10.09
CA SER A 91 11.14 -6.25 -10.45
C SER A 91 10.64 -5.22 -9.45
N ASN A 92 10.60 -3.95 -9.87
CA ASN A 92 9.92 -2.89 -9.13
C ASN A 92 8.45 -2.83 -9.55
N GLU A 93 7.56 -3.37 -8.73
CA GLU A 93 6.12 -3.38 -8.97
C GLU A 93 5.49 -1.98 -8.93
N ALA A 94 6.09 -1.05 -8.18
CA ALA A 94 5.63 0.34 -8.16
C ALA A 94 5.79 1.04 -9.51
N ALA A 95 6.77 0.64 -10.34
CA ALA A 95 6.97 1.22 -11.66
C ALA A 95 5.81 0.91 -12.64
N LYS A 96 4.99 -0.10 -12.33
CA LYS A 96 3.83 -0.53 -13.14
C LYS A 96 2.54 0.21 -12.73
N CYS A 97 2.61 1.08 -11.73
CA CYS A 97 1.44 1.76 -11.15
C CYS A 97 1.22 3.15 -11.74
N ARG A 98 -0.06 3.51 -11.89
CA ARG A 98 -0.50 4.87 -12.25
C ARG A 98 -0.66 5.72 -10.99
N TRP A 99 0.46 6.10 -10.37
CA TRP A 99 0.49 6.72 -9.03
C TRP A 99 -0.32 8.02 -8.91
N ASN A 100 -0.40 8.82 -9.97
CA ASN A 100 -1.22 10.03 -9.96
C ASN A 100 -2.70 9.71 -9.75
N GLU A 101 -3.22 8.72 -10.50
CA GLU A 101 -4.62 8.28 -10.37
C GLU A 101 -4.87 7.59 -9.01
N ILE A 102 -3.93 6.75 -8.57
CA ILE A 102 -4.01 6.07 -7.27
C ILE A 102 -4.04 7.09 -6.12
N SER A 103 -3.14 8.08 -6.14
CA SER A 103 -3.09 9.12 -5.12
C SER A 103 -4.34 9.98 -5.12
N GLN A 104 -4.85 10.38 -6.29
CA GLN A 104 -6.09 11.16 -6.40
C GLN A 104 -7.31 10.37 -5.89
N ALA A 105 -7.43 9.10 -6.25
CA ALA A 105 -8.49 8.23 -5.78
C ALA A 105 -8.42 8.02 -4.26
N ALA A 106 -7.22 7.87 -3.70
CA ALA A 106 -7.01 7.71 -2.27
C ALA A 106 -7.35 8.98 -1.49
N ASN A 107 -6.94 10.15 -2.00
CA ASN A 107 -7.32 11.44 -1.43
C ASN A 107 -8.84 11.60 -1.41
N THR A 108 -9.53 11.31 -2.51
CA THR A 108 -11.00 11.30 -2.58
C THR A 108 -11.61 10.33 -1.55
N PHE A 109 -11.03 9.14 -1.39
CA PHE A 109 -11.50 8.16 -0.42
C PHE A 109 -11.37 8.65 1.02
N LEU A 110 -10.26 9.30 1.36
CA LEU A 110 -10.00 9.85 2.70
C LEU A 110 -10.97 10.98 3.07
N GLN A 111 -11.52 11.70 2.09
CA GLN A 111 -12.52 12.75 2.31
C GLN A 111 -13.94 12.23 2.57
N LYS A 112 -14.18 10.91 2.53
CA LYS A 112 -15.52 10.36 2.81
C LYS A 112 -15.90 10.62 4.29
N PRO A 113 -17.15 11.03 4.61
CA PRO A 113 -17.53 11.45 5.96
C PRO A 113 -17.23 10.42 7.06
N TRP A 114 -17.40 9.12 6.76
CA TRP A 114 -17.11 8.04 7.71
C TRP A 114 -15.61 7.78 7.90
N MET A 115 -14.77 8.14 6.93
CA MET A 115 -13.31 8.14 7.08
C MET A 115 -12.87 9.33 7.93
N ILE A 116 -13.43 10.52 7.69
CA ILE A 116 -13.16 11.72 8.50
C ILE A 116 -13.58 11.51 9.97
N SER A 117 -14.77 10.95 10.22
CA SER A 117 -15.22 10.63 11.57
C SER A 117 -14.37 9.55 12.25
N ALA A 118 -13.77 8.63 11.48
CA ALA A 118 -12.80 7.69 12.01
C ALA A 118 -11.46 8.37 12.36
N ILE A 119 -11.13 9.53 11.78
CA ILE A 119 -9.93 10.31 12.10
C ILE A 119 -10.10 11.09 13.42
N SER A 120 -11.28 11.69 13.64
CA SER A 120 -11.55 12.52 14.83
C SER A 120 -11.73 11.74 16.14
N LYS A 121 -11.74 10.39 16.10
CA LYS A 121 -11.85 9.54 17.30
C LYS A 121 -10.48 9.13 17.89
N PHE A 122 -9.37 9.57 17.31
CA PHE A 122 -8.01 9.23 17.73
C PHE A 122 -7.13 10.46 18.02
N VAL A 123 -7.71 11.66 18.00
CA VAL A 123 -7.13 12.91 18.53
C VAL A 123 -7.98 13.29 19.74
#